data_AF-W9W262-F1
#
_entry.id   AF-W9W262-F1
#
_cell.length_a   1.000
_cell.length_b   1.000
_cell.length_c   1.000
_cell.angle_alpha   90.00
_cell.angle_beta   90.00
_cell.angle_gamma   90.00
#
_symmetry.space_group_name_H-M   'P 1'
#
loop_
_entity.id
_entity.type
_entity.pdbx_description
1 polymer ?
#
loop_
_entity_poly.entity_id
_entity_poly.type
_entity_poly.pdbx_seq_one_letter_code
_entity_poly.pdbx_strand_id
1 'polypeptide(L)'
;MGISCSVSCSSKSCAVGPEIPESLRPTELQLTVVHPRWIDRFPFPKMRDNVITLMGIIDEEEFLADLFCLTSFTLDSGAASWDPKAWRIGKEFSAKWGYLFY
;
A
#
# COMPACT_ATOMS: atom_id res chain seq x y z
N MET A 1 7.84 24.19 2.06
CA MET A 1 8.07 23.06 1.14
C MET A 1 6.69 22.60 0.70
N GLY A 2 6.23 22.95 -0.50
CA GLY A 2 4.82 22.85 -0.91
C GLY A 2 4.50 21.70 -1.87
N ILE A 3 5.31 20.64 -1.86
CA ILE A 3 5.05 19.43 -2.65
C ILE A 3 4.36 18.41 -1.76
N SER A 4 3.27 17.82 -2.25
CA SER A 4 2.53 16.80 -1.52
C SER A 4 3.25 15.44 -1.63
N CYS A 5 3.16 14.61 -0.59
CA CYS A 5 3.82 13.31 -0.52
C CYS A 5 3.27 12.30 -1.54
N SER A 6 2.01 12.47 -1.96
CA SER A 6 1.35 11.63 -2.97
C SER A 6 1.82 11.90 -4.41
N VAL A 7 2.48 13.04 -4.67
CA VAL A 7 3.01 13.37 -6.00
C VAL A 7 4.10 12.36 -6.39
N SER A 8 3.70 11.36 -7.18
CA SER A 8 4.52 10.25 -7.62
C SER A 8 4.30 9.97 -9.11
N CYS A 9 5.20 9.19 -9.72
CA CYS A 9 5.02 8.74 -11.10
C CYS A 9 3.89 7.71 -11.14
N SER A 10 2.76 8.04 -11.75
CA SER A 10 1.67 7.09 -12.00
C SER A 10 1.98 6.26 -13.23
N SER A 11 2.02 4.94 -13.07
CA SER A 11 2.25 3.99 -14.16
C SER A 11 1.71 2.61 -13.79
N LYS A 12 1.63 1.70 -14.77
CA LYS A 12 1.29 0.30 -14.52
C LYS A 12 2.49 -0.42 -13.90
N SER A 13 2.23 -1.47 -13.13
CA SER A 13 3.27 -2.41 -12.72
C SER A 13 3.82 -3.19 -13.90
N CYS A 14 5.11 -3.52 -13.82
CA CYS A 14 5.72 -4.53 -14.68
C CYS A 14 5.61 -5.90 -14.03
N ALA A 15 5.46 -6.95 -14.84
CA ALA A 15 5.58 -8.32 -14.36
C ALA A 15 6.98 -8.57 -13.77
N VAL A 16 7.04 -9.42 -12.74
CA VAL A 16 8.27 -9.76 -12.02
C VAL A 16 8.51 -11.26 -12.04
N GLY A 17 9.76 -11.67 -11.83
CA GLY A 17 10.15 -13.08 -11.81
C GLY A 17 9.85 -13.78 -10.49
N PRO A 18 10.09 -15.10 -10.43
CA PRO A 18 9.81 -15.92 -9.26
C PRO A 18 10.66 -15.57 -8.03
N GLU A 19 11.77 -14.85 -8.20
CA GLU A 19 12.66 -14.36 -7.13
C GLU A 19 11.98 -13.35 -6.19
N ILE A 20 10.90 -12.70 -6.66
CA ILE A 20 10.16 -11.74 -5.85
C ILE A 20 9.13 -12.48 -4.97
N PRO A 21 9.06 -12.18 -3.67
CA PRO A 21 8.06 -12.73 -2.76
C PRO A 21 6.63 -12.52 -3.27
N GLU A 22 5.78 -13.53 -3.12
CA GLU A 22 4.41 -13.53 -3.65
C GLU A 22 3.57 -12.33 -3.18
N SER A 23 3.74 -11.93 -1.93
CA SER A 23 3.08 -10.76 -1.32
C SER A 23 3.43 -9.42 -1.97
N LEU A 24 4.58 -9.31 -2.64
CA LEU A 24 5.03 -8.11 -3.35
C LEU A 24 4.83 -8.18 -4.86
N ARG A 25 4.49 -9.36 -5.40
CA ARG A 25 4.19 -9.48 -6.83
C ARG A 25 3.01 -8.58 -7.19
N PRO A 26 3.03 -7.94 -8.37
CA PRO A 26 1.94 -7.09 -8.81
C PRO A 26 0.68 -7.93 -9.00
N THR A 27 -0.46 -7.38 -8.60
CA THR A 27 -1.77 -7.98 -8.88
C THR A 27 -2.17 -7.75 -10.36
N GLU A 28 -3.20 -8.44 -10.82
CA GLU A 28 -3.76 -8.23 -12.16
C GLU A 28 -4.20 -6.77 -12.36
N LEU A 29 -4.80 -6.16 -11.33
CA LEU A 29 -5.22 -4.76 -11.38
C LEU A 29 -4.03 -3.83 -11.56
N GLN A 30 -2.93 -4.08 -10.86
CA GLN A 30 -1.71 -3.29 -10.96
C GLN A 30 -1.04 -3.41 -12.34
N LEU A 31 -1.17 -4.56 -13.02
CA LEU A 31 -0.64 -4.77 -14.37
C LEU A 31 -1.49 -4.07 -15.44
N THR A 32 -2.77 -3.85 -15.17
CA THR A 32 -3.74 -3.36 -16.17
C THR A 32 -4.08 -1.88 -16.01
N VAL A 33 -4.11 -1.37 -14.77
CA VAL A 33 -4.55 -0.02 -14.40
C VAL A 33 -3.36 0.87 -14.02
N VAL A 34 -3.33 2.08 -14.56
CA VAL A 34 -2.34 3.11 -14.18
C VAL A 34 -2.63 3.57 -12.77
N HIS A 35 -1.63 3.51 -11.89
CA HIS A 35 -1.76 3.89 -10.50
C HIS A 35 -0.46 4.54 -9.96
N PRO A 36 -0.54 5.32 -8.88
CA PRO A 36 0.60 5.81 -8.10
C PRO A 36 1.48 4.66 -7.60
N ARG A 37 2.74 4.63 -8.06
CA ARG A 37 3.69 3.52 -7.82
C ARG A 37 4.12 3.34 -6.37
N TRP A 38 3.77 4.28 -5.48
CA TRP A 38 4.08 4.15 -4.05
C TRP A 38 3.33 2.97 -3.40
N ILE A 39 2.14 2.62 -3.92
CA ILE A 39 1.29 1.56 -3.36
C ILE A 39 1.91 0.17 -3.49
N ASP A 40 2.80 -0.05 -4.47
CA ASP A 40 3.47 -1.33 -4.71
C ASP A 40 4.38 -1.79 -3.57
N ARG A 41 4.75 -0.87 -2.68
CA ARG A 41 5.69 -1.12 -1.58
C ARG A 41 5.06 -1.87 -0.41
N PHE A 42 3.72 -1.97 -0.39
CA PHE A 42 2.99 -2.63 0.66
C PHE A 42 2.81 -4.13 0.36
N PRO A 43 3.12 -5.03 1.31
CA PRO A 43 2.99 -6.47 1.13
C PRO A 43 1.54 -6.96 1.27
N PHE A 44 0.56 -6.14 0.92
CA PHE A 44 -0.87 -6.40 1.11
C PHE A 44 -1.62 -6.33 -0.22
N PRO A 45 -1.64 -7.40 -1.04
CA PRO A 45 -2.26 -7.40 -2.36
C PRO A 45 -3.68 -6.83 -2.38
N LYS A 46 -4.54 -7.27 -1.46
CA LYS A 46 -5.93 -6.82 -1.35
C LYS A 46 -6.06 -5.32 -1.06
N MET A 47 -5.22 -4.80 -0.16
CA MET A 47 -5.18 -3.37 0.16
C MET A 47 -4.74 -2.54 -1.04
N ARG A 48 -3.72 -2.98 -1.77
CA ARG A 48 -3.27 -2.31 -3.00
C ARG A 48 -4.40 -2.23 -4.02
N ASP A 49 -5.11 -3.33 -4.26
CA ASP A 49 -6.22 -3.37 -5.21
C ASP A 49 -7.38 -2.46 -4.79
N ASN A 50 -7.72 -2.46 -3.49
CA ASN A 50 -8.79 -1.62 -2.96
C ASN A 50 -8.41 -0.12 -3.05
N VAL A 51 -7.16 0.25 -2.76
CA VAL A 51 -6.67 1.63 -2.94
C VAL A 51 -6.76 2.05 -4.40
N ILE A 52 -6.32 1.22 -5.35
CA ILE A 52 -6.40 1.50 -6.79
C ILE A 52 -7.85 1.64 -7.25
N THR A 53 -8.74 0.76 -6.79
CA THR A 53 -10.16 0.78 -7.15
C THR A 53 -10.88 2.02 -6.63
N LEU A 54 -10.49 2.50 -5.45
CA LEU A 54 -11.08 3.68 -4.80
C LEU A 54 -10.35 4.98 -5.11
N MET A 55 -9.41 4.97 -6.07
CA MET A 55 -8.74 6.20 -6.52
C MET A 55 -9.77 7.23 -7.00
N GLY A 56 -9.64 8.45 -6.48
CA GLY A 56 -10.58 9.54 -6.70
C GLY A 56 -11.76 9.59 -5.73
N ILE A 57 -11.92 8.58 -4.86
CA ILE A 57 -12.85 8.61 -3.72
C ILE A 57 -12.09 8.90 -2.43
N ILE A 58 -10.95 8.22 -2.22
CA ILE A 58 -10.07 8.47 -1.08
C ILE A 58 -9.07 9.58 -1.38
N ASP A 59 -8.76 10.39 -0.37
CA ASP A 59 -7.67 11.36 -0.44
C ASP A 59 -6.34 10.64 -0.15
N GLU A 60 -5.51 10.51 -1.18
CA GLU A 60 -4.21 9.86 -1.09
C GLU A 60 -3.22 10.61 -0.18
N GLU A 61 -3.30 11.94 -0.16
CA GLU A 61 -2.43 12.74 0.70
C GLU A 61 -2.82 12.54 2.16
N GLU A 62 -4.12 12.46 2.44
CA GLU A 62 -4.63 12.14 3.78
C GLU A 62 -4.22 10.73 4.22
N PHE A 63 -4.31 9.74 3.32
CA PHE A 63 -3.85 8.39 3.60
C PHE A 63 -2.36 8.35 3.96
N LEU A 64 -1.52 9.04 3.17
CA LEU A 64 -0.08 9.11 3.43
C LEU A 64 0.24 9.91 4.70
N ALA A 65 -0.48 10.99 4.97
CA ALA A 65 -0.32 11.75 6.20
C ALA A 65 -0.63 10.87 7.42
N ASP A 66 -1.74 10.13 7.41
CA ASP A 66 -2.11 9.21 8.48
C ASP A 66 -1.14 8.03 8.61
N LEU A 67 -0.62 7.54 7.49
CA LEU A 67 0.42 6.51 7.46
C LEU A 67 1.67 6.92 8.26
N PHE A 68 2.09 8.19 8.14
CA PHE A 68 3.30 8.69 8.78
C PHE A 68 3.06 9.31 10.17
N CYS A 69 1.87 9.84 10.43
CA CYS A 69 1.56 10.62 11.63
C CYS A 69 0.77 9.84 12.69
N LEU A 70 0.12 8.73 12.32
CA LEU A 70 -0.55 7.84 13.27
C LEU A 70 0.34 6.63 13.62
N THR A 71 -0.08 5.89 14.64
CA THR A 71 0.41 4.52 14.84
C THR A 71 -0.19 3.65 13.72
N SER A 72 0.48 3.58 12.57
CA SER A 72 -0.02 2.92 11.37
C SER A 72 0.31 1.44 11.32
N PHE A 73 1.61 1.12 11.36
CA PHE A 73 2.10 -0.24 11.29
C PHE A 73 3.24 -0.48 12.26
N THR A 74 3.26 -1.67 12.86
CA THR A 74 4.46 -2.22 13.49
C THR A 74 4.79 -3.55 12.83
N LEU A 75 6.10 -3.85 12.73
CA LEU A 75 6.61 -5.09 12.17
C LEU A 75 7.22 -5.91 13.31
N ASP A 76 6.91 -7.21 13.35
CA ASP A 76 7.52 -8.12 14.31
C ASP A 76 9.06 -8.11 14.14
N SER A 77 9.79 -8.02 15.26
CA SER A 77 11.25 -7.90 15.22
C SER A 77 11.91 -9.10 14.54
N GLY A 78 12.78 -8.83 13.57
CA GLY A 78 13.47 -9.86 12.78
C GLY A 78 12.61 -10.52 11.68
N ALA A 79 11.35 -10.12 11.53
CA ALA A 79 10.50 -10.64 10.47
C ALA A 79 10.80 -9.99 9.12
N ALA A 80 10.48 -10.71 8.05
CA ALA A 80 10.62 -10.21 6.69
C ALA A 80 9.58 -9.11 6.43
N SER A 81 10.03 -7.95 5.93
CA SER A 81 9.14 -6.82 5.61
C SER A 81 8.10 -7.15 4.53
N TRP A 82 8.35 -8.17 3.72
CA TRP A 82 7.41 -8.66 2.72
C TRP A 82 6.44 -9.70 3.25
N ASP A 83 6.56 -10.22 4.48
CA ASP A 83 5.56 -11.16 5.02
C ASP A 83 4.36 -10.38 5.60
N PRO A 84 3.16 -10.39 4.99
CA PRO A 84 2.00 -9.66 5.49
C PRO A 84 1.60 -10.07 6.92
N LYS A 85 1.88 -11.30 7.34
CA LYS A 85 1.49 -11.80 8.67
C LYS A 85 2.34 -11.23 9.79
N ALA A 86 3.53 -10.71 9.46
CA ALA A 86 4.43 -10.08 10.41
C ALA A 86 4.03 -8.64 10.76
N TRP A 87 3.12 -8.03 10.01
CA TRP A 87 2.67 -6.67 10.24
C TRP A 87 1.50 -6.65 11.24
N ARG A 88 1.48 -5.63 12.09
CA ARG A 88 0.34 -5.29 12.94
C ARG A 88 -0.13 -3.89 12.57
N ILE A 89 -1.39 -3.76 12.25
CA ILE A 89 -2.00 -2.47 11.93
C ILE A 89 -2.39 -1.79 13.23
N GLY A 90 -1.90 -0.58 13.46
CA GLY A 90 -2.23 0.17 14.66
C GLY A 90 -3.70 0.60 14.67
N LYS A 91 -4.24 0.76 15.87
CA LYS A 91 -5.69 0.90 16.09
C LYS A 91 -6.28 2.14 15.42
N GLU A 92 -5.57 3.27 15.47
CA GLU A 92 -6.04 4.54 14.91
C GLU A 92 -6.11 4.48 13.39
N PHE A 93 -5.05 3.98 12.76
CA PHE A 93 -5.00 3.80 11.31
C PHE A 93 -6.05 2.77 10.84
N SER A 94 -6.16 1.65 11.55
CA SER A 94 -7.16 0.61 11.24
C SER A 94 -8.59 1.11 11.38
N ALA A 95 -8.89 1.99 12.34
CA ALA A 95 -10.22 2.55 12.51
C ALA A 95 -10.69 3.37 11.30
N LYS A 96 -9.76 4.04 10.61
CA LYS A 96 -10.06 4.86 9.43
C LYS A 96 -9.88 4.11 8.11
N TRP A 97 -8.78 3.38 7.96
CA TRP A 97 -8.35 2.78 6.70
C TRP A 97 -8.48 1.25 6.66
N GLY A 98 -8.92 0.62 7.76
CA GLY A 98 -8.99 -0.84 7.90
C GLY A 98 -9.91 -1.53 6.90
N TYR A 99 -10.92 -0.84 6.37
CA TYR A 99 -11.78 -1.36 5.32
C TYR A 99 -11.03 -1.71 4.02
N LEU A 100 -9.86 -1.10 3.79
CA LEU A 100 -9.05 -1.41 2.61
C LEU A 100 -8.45 -2.83 2.68
N PHE A 101 -8.39 -3.47 3.84
CA PHE A 101 -7.75 -4.78 4.01
C PHE A 101 -8.71 -5.97 3.80
N TYR A 102 -10.00 -5.73 3.54
CA TYR A 102 -11.04 -6.76 3.38
C TYR A 102 -11.68 -6.75 1.99
#